data_AF-A0A414F8B9-F1
#
_entry.id   AF-A0A414F8B9-F1
#
_cell.length_a   1.000
_cell.length_b   1.000
_cell.length_c   1.000
_cell.angle_alpha   90.00
_cell.angle_beta   90.00
_cell.angle_gamma   90.00
#
_symmetry.space_group_name_H-M   'P 1'
#
loop_
_entity.id
_entity.type
_entity.pdbx_description
1 polymer ?
#
loop_
_entity_poly.entity_id
_entity_poly.type
_entity_poly.pdbx_seq_one_letter_code
_entity_poly.pdbx_strand_id
1 'polypeptide(L)'
;MSKRILFFILFSWLASAAFPAFAQQKADTTYTFRFVPQKDMFYVPWNGNDTELARLLECIENNKTTILDGKLPLLVDGYCNSLGSEAENLATAKIRANRVKSEL
;
A
#
# COMPACT_ATOMS: atom_id res chain seq x y z
N MET A 1 -27.27 -45.60 -6.15
CA MET A 1 -26.87 -44.45 -5.29
C MET A 1 -25.37 -44.11 -5.31
N SER A 2 -24.46 -45.03 -5.68
CA SER A 2 -22.99 -44.79 -5.64
C SER A 2 -22.43 -43.78 -6.67
N LYS A 3 -22.88 -43.79 -7.95
CA LYS A 3 -22.29 -42.95 -9.01
C LYS A 3 -22.51 -41.44 -8.83
N ARG A 4 -23.62 -41.02 -8.21
CA ARG A 4 -23.91 -39.60 -7.92
C ARG A 4 -22.95 -39.04 -6.88
N ILE A 5 -22.67 -39.81 -5.82
CA ILE A 5 -21.75 -39.42 -4.74
C ILE A 5 -20.32 -39.31 -5.27
N LEU A 6 -19.90 -40.24 -6.13
CA LEU A 6 -18.58 -40.18 -6.77
C LEU A 6 -18.41 -38.90 -7.60
N PHE A 7 -19.47 -38.48 -8.30
CA PHE A 7 -19.47 -37.26 -9.10
C PHE A 7 -19.33 -36.00 -8.23
N PHE A 8 -20.01 -35.95 -7.08
CA PHE A 8 -19.88 -34.85 -6.12
C PHE A 8 -18.49 -34.76 -5.51
N ILE A 9 -17.86 -35.90 -5.19
CA ILE A 9 -16.48 -35.93 -4.66
C ILE A 9 -15.49 -35.46 -5.74
N LEU A 10 -15.64 -35.94 -6.98
CA LEU A 10 -14.78 -35.54 -8.09
C LEU A 10 -14.92 -34.05 -8.40
N PHE A 11 -16.14 -33.51 -8.36
CA PHE A 11 -16.40 -32.10 -8.61
C PHE A 11 -15.89 -31.20 -7.48
N SER A 12 -16.02 -31.62 -6.22
CA SER A 12 -15.43 -30.91 -5.08
C SER A 12 -13.90 -30.91 -5.11
N TRP A 13 -13.26 -32.02 -5.52
CA TRP A 13 -11.80 -32.06 -5.70
C TRP A 13 -11.33 -31.15 -6.84
N LEU A 14 -12.06 -31.10 -7.96
CA LEU A 14 -11.73 -30.23 -9.09
C LEU A 14 -11.92 -28.74 -8.73
N ALA A 15 -12.94 -28.41 -7.94
CA ALA A 15 -13.16 -27.05 -7.44
C ALA A 15 -12.06 -26.60 -6.48
N SER A 16 -11.54 -27.46 -5.60
CA SER A 16 -10.41 -27.13 -4.72
C SER A 16 -9.09 -26.94 -5.47
N ALA A 17 -8.90 -27.56 -6.64
CA ALA A 17 -7.71 -27.36 -7.46
C ALA A 17 -7.74 -26.05 -8.27
N ALA A 18 -8.90 -25.42 -8.45
CA ALA A 18 -9.05 -24.16 -9.20
C ALA A 18 -8.84 -22.90 -8.36
N PHE A 19 -8.75 -23.02 -7.03
CA PHE A 19 -8.50 -21.90 -6.11
C PHE A 19 -7.15 -22.08 -5.41
N PRO A 20 -6.06 -21.69 -6.08
CA PRO A 20 -5.26 -20.62 -5.50
C PRO A 20 -4.65 -19.68 -6.57
N ALA A 21 -5.41 -19.27 -7.58
CA ALA A 21 -4.92 -18.23 -8.51
C ALA A 21 -5.07 -16.80 -7.97
N PHE A 22 -5.97 -16.58 -7.00
CA PHE A 22 -6.23 -15.26 -6.41
C PHE A 22 -5.22 -14.85 -5.33
N ALA A 23 -4.39 -15.77 -4.84
CA ALA A 23 -3.40 -15.47 -3.80
C ALA A 23 -2.07 -14.92 -4.35
N GLN A 24 -1.91 -14.86 -5.67
CA GLN A 24 -0.63 -14.51 -6.31
C GLN A 24 -0.65 -13.15 -7.01
N GLN A 25 -1.67 -12.32 -6.75
CA GLN A 25 -1.58 -10.92 -7.10
C GLN A 25 -0.57 -10.27 -6.16
N LYS A 26 0.62 -9.97 -6.68
CA LYS A 26 1.68 -9.27 -5.95
C LYS A 26 1.04 -8.03 -5.31
N ALA A 27 1.06 -7.96 -3.98
CA ALA A 27 0.48 -6.85 -3.26
C ALA A 27 1.08 -5.54 -3.80
N ASP A 28 0.23 -4.54 -4.03
CA ASP A 28 0.68 -3.22 -4.46
C ASP A 28 1.64 -2.67 -3.40
N THR A 29 2.87 -2.39 -3.83
CA THR A 29 3.94 -1.83 -2.99
C THR A 29 3.87 -0.31 -2.93
N THR A 30 2.90 0.30 -3.61
CA THR A 30 2.69 1.74 -3.63
C THR A 30 1.75 2.14 -2.50
N TYR A 31 2.13 3.14 -1.72
CA TYR A 31 1.32 3.68 -0.63
C TYR A 31 1.03 5.16 -0.90
N THR A 32 -0.24 5.54 -0.99
CA THR A 32 -0.61 6.90 -1.42
C THR A 32 -1.21 7.71 -0.27
N PHE A 33 -0.43 8.66 0.23
CA PHE A 33 -0.90 9.68 1.16
C PHE A 33 -1.34 10.93 0.43
N ARG A 34 -2.38 11.57 0.95
CA ARG A 34 -2.91 12.80 0.37
C ARG A 34 -2.75 13.93 1.38
N PHE A 35 -2.61 15.15 0.87
CA PHE A 35 -2.57 16.36 1.67
C PHE A 35 -3.73 17.30 1.32
N VAL A 36 -4.19 18.05 2.32
CA VAL A 36 -5.12 19.14 2.10
C VAL A 36 -4.47 20.17 1.15
N PRO A 37 -5.19 20.67 0.11
CA PRO A 37 -4.63 21.64 -0.83
C PRO A 37 -3.99 22.83 -0.11
N GLN A 38 -2.84 23.29 -0.62
CA GLN A 38 -2.07 24.42 -0.07
C GLN A 38 -1.54 24.24 1.36
N LYS A 39 -1.85 23.14 2.04
CA LYS A 39 -1.32 22.81 3.37
C LYS A 39 -0.17 21.81 3.26
N ASP A 40 0.79 21.93 4.16
CA ASP A 40 1.96 21.05 4.25
C ASP A 40 1.83 20.00 5.37
N MET A 41 0.87 20.18 6.27
CA MET A 41 0.64 19.29 7.41
C MET A 41 0.03 17.97 6.96
N PHE A 42 0.63 16.87 7.43
CA PHE A 42 0.13 15.53 7.23
C PHE A 42 -0.96 15.26 8.27
N TYR A 43 -2.20 15.11 7.81
CA TYR A 43 -3.34 14.78 8.66
C TYR A 43 -3.67 13.30 8.50
N VAL A 44 -3.37 12.49 9.52
CA VAL A 44 -3.63 11.05 9.52
C VAL A 44 -5.12 10.72 9.30
N PRO A 45 -6.10 11.39 9.93
CA PRO A 45 -7.51 11.07 9.70
C PRO A 45 -8.07 11.54 8.35
N TRP A 46 -7.28 12.24 7.54
CA TRP A 46 -7.78 12.87 6.34
C TRP A 46 -7.76 11.91 5.15
N ASN A 47 -8.92 11.74 4.51
CA ASN A 47 -9.08 11.07 3.22
C ASN A 47 -8.41 9.67 3.11
N GLY A 48 -8.55 8.86 4.16
CA GLY A 48 -8.07 7.47 4.19
C GLY A 48 -6.58 7.31 4.49
N ASN A 49 -5.88 8.40 4.84
CA ASN A 49 -4.46 8.34 5.21
C ASN A 49 -4.20 7.44 6.43
N ASP A 50 -5.15 7.29 7.34
CA ASP A 50 -5.08 6.44 8.53
C ASP A 50 -4.99 4.96 8.18
N THR A 51 -5.88 4.52 7.28
CA THR A 51 -5.92 3.15 6.78
C THR A 51 -4.67 2.85 5.96
N GLU A 52 -4.24 3.80 5.13
CA GLU A 52 -3.04 3.64 4.30
C GLU A 52 -1.76 3.66 5.13
N LEU A 53 -1.70 4.46 6.20
CA LEU A 53 -0.57 4.49 7.13
C LEU A 53 -0.45 3.18 7.88
N ALA A 54 -1.57 2.64 8.38
CA ALA A 54 -1.59 1.33 9.02
C ALA A 54 -1.08 0.22 8.07
N ARG A 55 -1.52 0.24 6.82
CA ARG A 55 -1.07 -0.71 5.78
C ARG A 55 0.43 -0.61 5.50
N LEU A 56 0.98 0.61 5.47
CA LEU A 56 2.42 0.84 5.29
C LEU A 56 3.22 0.32 6.49
N LEU A 57 2.79 0.67 7.71
CA LEU A 57 3.48 0.24 8.94
C LEU A 57 3.48 -1.28 9.09
N GLU A 58 2.38 -1.96 8.74
CA GLU A 58 2.34 -3.43 8.70
C GLU A 58 3.35 -3.99 7.70
N CYS A 59 3.46 -3.41 6.51
CA CYS A 59 4.45 -3.84 5.51
C CYS A 59 5.89 -3.63 5.98
N ILE A 60 6.16 -2.49 6.64
CA ILE A 60 7.47 -2.19 7.23
C ILE A 60 7.82 -3.23 8.29
N GLU A 61 6.91 -3.52 9.22
CA GLU A 61 7.17 -4.49 10.27
C GLU A 61 7.39 -5.90 9.70
N ASN A 62 6.61 -6.31 8.70
CA ASN A 62 6.77 -7.60 8.02
C ASN A 62 8.08 -7.72 7.23
N ASN A 63 8.71 -6.61 6.84
CA ASN A 63 9.96 -6.58 6.05
C ASN A 63 11.15 -5.98 6.81
N LYS A 64 11.02 -5.78 8.12
CA LYS A 64 11.93 -4.98 8.96
C LYS A 64 13.39 -5.40 8.85
N THR A 65 13.67 -6.70 8.92
CA THR A 65 15.03 -7.23 8.81
C THR A 65 15.65 -6.90 7.46
N THR A 66 14.92 -7.12 6.36
CA THR A 66 15.36 -6.81 5.00
C THR A 66 15.59 -5.32 4.77
N ILE A 67 14.75 -4.46 5.39
CA ILE A 67 14.90 -3.00 5.37
C ILE A 67 16.17 -2.57 6.10
N LEU A 68 16.37 -3.05 7.34
CA LEU A 68 17.52 -2.71 8.17
C LEU A 68 18.84 -3.24 7.59
N ASP A 69 18.78 -4.37 6.89
CA ASP A 69 19.90 -4.91 6.11
C ASP A 69 20.23 -4.07 4.85
N GLY A 70 19.45 -3.02 4.55
CA GLY A 70 19.63 -2.16 3.38
C GLY A 70 19.24 -2.80 2.05
N LYS A 71 18.60 -3.98 2.06
CA LYS A 71 18.23 -4.74 0.86
C LYS A 71 16.87 -4.30 0.30
N LEU A 72 16.04 -3.66 1.11
CA LEU A 72 14.74 -3.14 0.72
C LEU A 72 14.63 -1.64 1.09
N PRO A 73 14.94 -0.71 0.16
CA PRO A 73 14.84 0.70 0.42
C PRO A 73 13.38 1.18 0.43
N LEU A 74 13.06 2.14 1.30
CA LEU A 74 11.80 2.87 1.26
C LEU A 74 11.98 4.19 0.50
N LEU A 75 11.25 4.34 -0.60
CA LEU A 75 11.19 5.56 -1.37
C LEU A 75 9.93 6.35 -0.98
N VAL A 76 10.10 7.63 -0.65
CA VAL A 76 8.99 8.55 -0.37
C VAL A 76 9.14 9.76 -1.27
N ASP A 77 8.26 9.85 -2.26
CA ASP A 77 8.15 10.95 -3.21
C ASP A 77 6.96 11.84 -2.88
N GLY A 78 7.12 13.14 -3.12
CA GLY A 78 6.08 14.14 -2.89
C GLY A 78 5.62 14.78 -4.19
N TYR A 79 4.34 15.12 -4.27
CA TYR A 79 3.73 15.79 -5.40
C TYR A 79 2.88 16.97 -4.93
N CYS A 80 2.88 18.06 -5.69
CA CYS A 80 2.03 19.22 -5.42
C CYS A 80 1.71 19.95 -6.73
N ASN A 81 0.47 20.38 -6.86
CA ASN A 81 -0.01 21.25 -7.93
C ASN A 81 -1.00 22.30 -7.40
N SER A 82 -1.03 22.50 -6.08
CA SER A 82 -2.05 23.33 -5.41
C SER A 82 -1.64 24.79 -5.20
N LEU A 83 -0.39 25.15 -5.52
CA LEU A 83 0.16 26.50 -5.39
C LEU A 83 0.36 27.17 -6.75
N GLY A 84 0.57 28.49 -6.72
CA GLY A 84 0.55 29.36 -7.90
C GLY A 84 1.74 29.22 -8.84
N SER A 85 2.87 28.66 -8.38
CA SER A 85 4.07 28.46 -9.20
C SER A 85 4.66 27.06 -9.05
N GLU A 86 5.44 26.63 -10.05
CA GLU A 86 6.18 25.38 -10.03
C GLU A 86 7.16 25.31 -8.85
N ALA A 87 7.90 26.40 -8.60
CA ALA A 87 8.86 26.47 -7.50
C ALA A 87 8.21 26.26 -6.12
N GLU A 88 7.07 26.90 -5.87
CA GLU A 88 6.29 26.69 -4.64
C GLU A 88 5.77 25.25 -4.54
N ASN A 89 5.26 24.71 -5.64
CA ASN A 89 4.79 23.33 -5.69
C ASN A 89 5.91 22.32 -5.37
N LEU A 90 7.10 22.48 -5.95
CA LEU A 90 8.26 21.62 -5.67
C LEU A 90 8.71 21.74 -4.21
N ALA A 91 8.74 22.96 -3.65
CA ALA A 91 9.08 23.19 -2.26
C ALA A 91 8.09 22.50 -1.31
N THR A 92 6.79 22.66 -1.55
CA THR A 92 5.74 22.00 -0.75
C THR A 92 5.75 20.49 -0.92
N ALA A 93 5.97 19.97 -2.13
CA ALA A 93 6.12 18.54 -2.38
C ALA A 93 7.25 17.93 -1.53
N LYS A 94 8.41 18.61 -1.49
CA LYS A 94 9.55 18.21 -0.64
C LYS A 94 9.19 18.21 0.85
N ILE A 95 8.50 19.26 1.33
CA ILE A 95 8.08 19.34 2.74
C ILE A 95 7.12 18.20 3.08
N ARG A 96 6.11 17.95 2.24
CA ARG A 96 5.12 16.88 2.43
C ARG A 96 5.77 15.50 2.45
N ALA A 97 6.70 15.22 1.55
CA ALA A 97 7.46 13.97 1.56
C ALA A 97 8.26 13.81 2.87
N ASN A 98 8.89 14.87 3.36
CA ASN A 98 9.63 14.85 4.63
C ASN A 98 8.72 14.64 5.84
N ARG A 99 7.49 15.19 5.83
CA ARG A 99 6.50 14.93 6.88
C ARG A 99 6.10 13.45 6.93
N VAL A 100 5.86 12.82 5.78
CA VAL A 100 5.60 11.37 5.74
C VAL A 100 6.81 10.60 6.28
N LYS A 101 8.04 10.95 5.85
CA LYS A 101 9.26 10.30 6.34
C LYS A 101 9.46 10.40 7.85
N SER A 102 8.98 11.46 8.52
CA SER A 102 9.11 11.57 9.98
C SER A 102 8.13 10.70 10.77
N GLU A 103 7.10 10.16 10.12
CA GLU A 103 6.17 9.20 10.73
C GLU A 103 6.66 7.74 10.63
N LEU A 104 7.73 7.50 9.84
CA LEU A 104 8.35 6.18 9.62
C LEU A 104 9.58 6.00 10.51
#